data_AF-C9R9C1-F1
#
_entry.id   AF-C9R9C1-F1
#
_cell.length_a   1.000
_cell.length_b   1.000
_cell.length_c   1.000
_cell.angle_alpha   90.00
_cell.angle_beta   90.00
_cell.angle_gamma   90.00
#
_symmetry.space_group_name_H-M   'P 1'
#
loop_
_entity.id
_entity.type
_entity.pdbx_description
1 polymer ?
#
loop_
_entity_poly.entity_id
_entity_poly.type
_entity_poly.pdbx_seq_one_letter_code
_entity_poly.pdbx_strand_id
1 'polypeptide(L)'
;MSIVVRQLEGHSWSFWSCWRPRKGYEVGGDFCYLFAGKKSVIAAVVDVLGHGEEAYKSARELLKTLQNQEENELEVLFKSLEGEASRNRGCALFLASFSPFAIRYIMVGNMKGWLLKESCKVDLLFSQPGVVGGRKMTPTIRETGLAGVEGLIVCSDGIRRGFVPTSCSATLNQGEERLALYILEKYGIPEDDASVLIGRRRK
;
A
#
# COMPACT_ATOMS: atom_id res chain seq x y z
N MET A 1 -12.04 17.44 -6.20
CA MET A 1 -10.96 16.67 -5.57
C MET A 1 -10.90 15.32 -6.27
N SER A 2 -9.84 15.03 -7.02
CA SER A 2 -9.76 13.82 -7.84
C SER A 2 -9.25 12.65 -6.98
N ILE A 3 -10.13 11.67 -6.72
CA ILE A 3 -9.72 10.36 -6.23
C ILE A 3 -9.09 9.62 -7.41
N VAL A 4 -7.88 9.08 -7.23
CA VAL A 4 -7.26 8.20 -8.22
C VAL A 4 -7.62 6.77 -7.86
N VAL A 5 -8.03 5.96 -8.85
CA VAL A 5 -8.34 4.54 -8.68
C VAL A 5 -7.44 3.73 -9.60
N ARG A 6 -6.92 2.60 -9.10
CA ARG A 6 -6.19 1.60 -9.90
C ARG A 6 -6.74 0.22 -9.64
N GLN A 7 -6.79 -0.60 -10.69
CA GLN A 7 -7.13 -2.02 -10.61
C GLN A 7 -6.08 -2.84 -11.37
N LEU A 8 -5.79 -4.03 -10.87
CA LEU A 8 -4.91 -5.00 -11.52
C LEU A 8 -5.30 -6.42 -11.15
N GLU A 9 -5.21 -7.36 -12.08
CA GLU A 9 -5.35 -8.80 -11.81
C GLU A 9 -4.09 -9.54 -12.25
N GLY A 10 -3.66 -10.55 -11.48
CA GLY A 10 -2.48 -11.35 -11.79
C GLY A 10 -2.14 -12.33 -10.67
N HIS A 11 -1.56 -13.48 -11.01
CA HIS A 11 -1.07 -14.48 -10.06
C HIS A 11 -2.10 -14.94 -9.01
N SER A 12 -3.37 -15.12 -9.41
CA SER A 12 -4.50 -15.44 -8.51
C SER A 12 -4.86 -14.34 -7.51
N TRP A 13 -4.54 -13.09 -7.85
CA TRP A 13 -4.93 -11.91 -7.09
C TRP A 13 -5.64 -10.88 -7.95
N SER A 14 -6.56 -10.16 -7.33
CA SER A 14 -7.16 -8.94 -7.86
C SER A 14 -6.93 -7.80 -6.87
N PHE A 15 -6.49 -6.66 -7.36
CA PHE A 15 -6.12 -5.50 -6.55
C PHE A 15 -6.97 -4.30 -6.93
N TRP A 16 -7.30 -3.51 -5.92
CA TRP A 16 -7.87 -2.18 -6.06
C TRP A 16 -7.14 -1.25 -5.12
N SER A 17 -6.86 -0.06 -5.58
CA SER A 17 -6.37 1.00 -4.71
C SER A 17 -7.02 2.30 -5.05
N CYS A 18 -7.17 3.15 -4.04
CA CYS A 18 -7.58 4.51 -4.22
C CYS A 18 -6.83 5.43 -3.26
N TRP A 19 -6.60 6.67 -3.68
CA TRP A 19 -6.01 7.68 -2.83
C TRP A 19 -6.48 9.08 -3.24
N ARG A 20 -6.36 10.02 -2.30
CA ARG A 20 -6.67 11.43 -2.52
C ARG A 20 -5.68 12.32 -1.75
N PRO A 21 -5.52 13.58 -2.18
CA PRO A 21 -4.80 14.55 -1.38
C PRO A 21 -5.59 14.99 -0.14
N ARG A 22 -4.93 15.77 0.71
CA ARG A 22 -5.47 16.58 1.79
C ARG A 22 -6.49 17.57 1.26
N LYS A 23 -7.61 17.75 1.99
CA LYS A 23 -8.69 18.66 1.62
C LYS A 23 -8.17 20.07 1.38
N GLY A 24 -8.48 20.60 0.20
CA GLY A 24 -8.02 21.93 -0.24
C GLY A 24 -6.75 21.93 -1.08
N TYR A 25 -6.07 20.78 -1.24
CA TYR A 25 -4.91 20.63 -2.13
C TYR A 25 -5.31 19.92 -3.43
N GLU A 26 -4.66 20.30 -4.53
CA GLU A 26 -4.86 19.67 -5.84
C GLU A 26 -4.09 18.35 -5.96
N VAL A 27 -2.93 18.27 -5.31
CA VAL A 27 -2.03 17.10 -5.29
C VAL A 27 -1.55 16.78 -3.87
N GLY A 28 -1.04 15.55 -3.68
CA GLY A 28 -0.61 15.03 -2.38
C GLY A 28 0.58 14.07 -2.52
N GLY A 29 1.18 13.71 -1.39
CA GLY A 29 2.30 12.78 -1.27
C GLY A 29 1.91 11.30 -1.35
N ASP A 30 0.65 10.97 -1.05
CA ASP A 30 0.18 9.59 -1.10
C ASP A 30 0.04 9.06 -2.53
N PHE A 31 0.46 7.82 -2.75
CA PHE A 31 0.06 7.06 -3.93
C PHE A 31 0.12 5.54 -3.71
N CYS A 32 -0.66 4.83 -4.52
CA CYS A 32 -0.56 3.37 -4.64
C CYS A 32 0.03 2.99 -6.00
N TYR A 33 0.80 1.92 -6.03
CA TYR A 33 1.39 1.37 -7.24
C TYR A 33 1.13 -0.13 -7.33
N LEU A 34 0.82 -0.60 -8.54
CA LEU A 34 0.49 -2.00 -8.84
C LEU A 34 1.17 -2.38 -10.15
N PHE A 35 1.86 -3.52 -10.17
CA PHE A 35 2.52 -4.05 -11.35
C PHE A 35 2.43 -5.57 -11.41
N ALA A 36 1.94 -6.10 -12.54
CA ALA A 36 1.89 -7.54 -12.79
C ALA A 36 3.19 -8.01 -13.44
N GLY A 37 4.16 -8.39 -12.63
CA GLY A 37 5.41 -8.97 -13.10
C GLY A 37 5.25 -10.43 -13.52
N LYS A 38 6.35 -11.01 -14.03
CA LYS A 38 6.33 -12.39 -14.56
C LYS A 38 6.08 -13.47 -13.50
N LYS A 39 6.54 -13.25 -12.27
CA LYS A 39 6.49 -14.26 -11.18
C LYS A 39 5.56 -13.88 -10.03
N SER A 40 5.22 -12.60 -9.93
CA SER A 40 4.44 -12.05 -8.84
C SER A 40 3.83 -10.71 -9.23
N VAL A 41 2.79 -10.29 -8.53
CA VAL A 41 2.36 -8.90 -8.54
C VAL A 41 3.17 -8.09 -7.52
N ILE A 42 3.69 -6.94 -7.90
CA ILE A 42 4.24 -5.94 -6.99
C ILE A 42 3.14 -4.95 -6.63
N ALA A 43 2.96 -4.70 -5.34
CA ALA A 43 2.07 -3.65 -4.84
C ALA A 43 2.81 -2.76 -3.84
N ALA A 44 2.56 -1.46 -3.91
CA ALA A 44 3.07 -0.51 -2.94
C ALA A 44 2.01 0.51 -2.52
N VAL A 45 2.09 0.93 -1.26
CA VAL A 45 1.44 2.13 -0.73
C VAL A 45 2.57 3.02 -0.21
N VAL A 46 2.58 4.27 -0.63
CA VAL A 46 3.61 5.24 -0.26
C VAL A 46 2.91 6.48 0.29
N ASP A 47 3.40 6.94 1.43
CA ASP A 47 2.99 8.20 2.07
C ASP A 47 4.26 9.03 2.29
N VAL A 48 4.38 10.10 1.51
CA VAL A 48 5.55 10.97 1.50
C VAL A 48 5.42 12.04 2.58
N LEU A 49 6.49 12.28 3.34
CA LEU A 49 6.47 13.23 4.44
C LEU A 49 6.08 14.66 3.99
N GLY A 50 4.98 15.15 4.55
CA GLY A 50 4.41 16.47 4.26
C GLY A 50 3.12 16.33 3.48
N HIS A 51 2.73 17.38 2.74
CA HIS A 51 1.56 17.36 1.87
C HIS A 51 1.75 18.38 0.74
N GLY A 52 0.83 18.40 -0.23
CA GLY A 52 0.86 19.34 -1.35
C GLY A 52 2.01 19.08 -2.32
N GLU A 53 2.45 20.14 -3.00
CA GLU A 53 3.25 20.09 -4.21
C GLU A 53 4.65 19.53 -3.98
N GLU A 54 5.28 19.83 -2.83
CA GLU A 54 6.62 19.31 -2.51
C GLU A 54 6.60 17.81 -2.18
N ALA A 55 5.55 17.35 -1.47
CA ALA A 55 5.32 15.93 -1.23
C ALA A 55 4.99 15.21 -2.55
N TYR A 56 4.18 15.83 -3.40
CA TYR A 56 3.84 15.29 -4.72
C TYR A 56 5.06 15.17 -5.65
N LYS A 57 5.96 16.16 -5.69
CA LYS A 57 7.22 16.07 -6.46
C LYS A 57 8.05 14.87 -6.02
N SER A 58 8.20 14.68 -4.72
CA SER A 58 8.91 13.52 -4.16
C SER A 58 8.20 12.20 -4.51
N ALA A 59 6.87 12.15 -4.41
CA ALA A 59 6.05 11.00 -4.78
C ALA A 59 6.24 10.62 -6.25
N ARG A 60 6.37 11.61 -7.14
CA ARG A 60 6.62 11.41 -8.58
C ARG A 60 7.96 10.75 -8.85
N GLU A 61 9.03 11.13 -8.14
CA GLU A 61 10.34 10.49 -8.32
C GLU A 61 10.38 9.06 -7.75
N LEU A 62 9.70 8.81 -6.63
CA LEU A 62 9.52 7.46 -6.08
C LEU A 62 8.72 6.57 -7.03
N LEU A 63 7.64 7.10 -7.63
CA LEU A 63 6.84 6.37 -8.62
C LEU A 63 7.68 6.00 -9.86
N LYS A 64 8.49 6.92 -10.39
CA LYS A 64 9.41 6.61 -11.50
C LYS A 64 10.41 5.52 -11.11
N THR A 65 10.91 5.56 -9.86
CA THR A 65 11.84 4.55 -9.35
C THR A 65 11.20 3.17 -9.32
N LEU A 66 9.94 3.05 -8.86
CA LEU A 66 9.18 1.80 -8.94
C LEU A 66 9.06 1.32 -10.38
N GLN A 67 8.58 2.18 -11.29
CA GLN A 67 8.38 1.83 -12.71
C GLN A 67 9.67 1.33 -13.38
N ASN A 68 10.81 1.96 -13.09
CA ASN A 68 12.08 1.57 -13.69
C ASN A 68 12.66 0.26 -13.15
N GLN A 69 12.17 -0.23 -12.01
CA GLN A 69 12.72 -1.37 -11.29
C GLN A 69 11.68 -2.47 -11.00
N GLU A 70 10.50 -2.37 -11.62
CA GLU A 70 9.26 -3.10 -11.27
C GLU A 70 9.36 -4.64 -11.36
N GLU A 71 10.30 -5.17 -12.13
CA GLU A 71 10.56 -6.62 -12.28
C GLU A 71 11.61 -7.16 -11.30
N ASN A 72 12.23 -6.30 -10.47
CA ASN A 72 13.25 -6.72 -9.51
C ASN A 72 12.65 -7.28 -8.21
N GLU A 73 13.51 -7.93 -7.43
CA GLU A 73 13.16 -8.42 -6.09
C GLU A 73 12.91 -7.28 -5.08
N LEU A 74 12.14 -7.57 -4.03
CA LEU A 74 11.73 -6.60 -3.01
C LEU A 74 12.90 -5.86 -2.38
N GLU A 75 14.01 -6.55 -2.14
CA GLU A 75 15.23 -6.02 -1.56
C GLU A 75 15.86 -4.94 -2.44
N VAL A 76 15.86 -5.17 -3.75
CA VAL A 76 16.44 -4.25 -4.75
C VAL A 76 15.50 -3.05 -4.94
N LEU A 77 14.21 -3.30 -5.02
CA LEU A 77 13.18 -2.25 -5.05
C LEU A 77 13.28 -1.35 -3.82
N PHE A 78 13.34 -1.93 -2.62
CA PHE A 78 13.46 -1.17 -1.37
C PHE A 78 14.73 -0.33 -1.35
N LYS A 79 15.89 -0.88 -1.72
CA LYS A 79 17.15 -0.12 -1.75
C LYS A 79 17.09 1.06 -2.74
N SER A 80 16.46 0.85 -3.89
CA SER A 80 16.28 1.90 -4.89
C SER A 80 15.36 3.01 -4.36
N LEU A 81 14.27 2.63 -3.71
CA LEU A 81 13.35 3.58 -3.06
C LEU A 81 14.00 4.31 -1.88
N GLU A 82 14.77 3.63 -1.04
CA GLU A 82 15.49 4.26 0.06
C GLU A 82 16.48 5.31 -0.46
N GLY A 83 17.24 4.97 -1.50
CA GLY A 83 18.16 5.90 -2.15
C GLY A 83 17.44 7.12 -2.74
N GLU A 84 16.33 6.90 -3.44
CA GLU A 84 15.53 8.00 -4.00
C GLU A 84 14.89 8.85 -2.89
N ALA A 85 14.24 8.22 -1.92
CA ALA A 85 13.60 8.89 -0.79
C ALA A 85 14.60 9.73 0.02
N SER A 86 15.86 9.28 0.15
CA SER A 86 16.91 10.00 0.89
C SER A 86 17.37 11.30 0.23
N ARG A 87 17.13 11.45 -1.07
CA ARG A 87 17.38 12.68 -1.84
C ARG A 87 16.15 13.59 -1.89
N ASN A 88 15.05 13.14 -1.32
CA ASN A 88 13.75 13.77 -1.33
C ASN A 88 13.24 13.92 0.12
N ARG A 89 11.92 13.94 0.31
CA ARG A 89 11.26 14.17 1.60
C ARG A 89 11.29 12.97 2.55
N GLY A 90 11.62 11.77 2.07
CA GLY A 90 11.38 10.52 2.80
C GLY A 90 9.90 10.09 2.77
N CYS A 91 9.63 8.85 3.14
CA CYS A 91 8.26 8.31 3.17
C CYS A 91 8.05 7.18 4.20
N ALA A 92 6.80 6.97 4.58
CA ALA A 92 6.31 5.68 5.03
C ALA A 92 6.04 4.80 3.80
N LEU A 93 6.23 3.48 3.93
CA LEU A 93 6.21 2.56 2.80
C LEU A 93 5.61 1.22 3.19
N PHE A 94 4.66 0.74 2.39
CA PHE A 94 4.34 -0.66 2.24
C PHE A 94 4.77 -1.09 0.85
N LEU A 95 5.53 -2.18 0.75
CA LEU A 95 6.00 -2.76 -0.51
C LEU A 95 5.88 -4.27 -0.40
N ALA A 96 5.17 -4.91 -1.34
CA ALA A 96 4.91 -6.34 -1.28
C ALA A 96 4.96 -7.00 -2.65
N SER A 97 5.39 -8.25 -2.66
CA SER A 97 5.32 -9.16 -3.81
C SER A 97 4.34 -10.29 -3.50
N PHE A 98 3.37 -10.47 -4.39
CA PHE A 98 2.33 -11.50 -4.30
C PHE A 98 2.61 -12.57 -5.34
N SER A 99 3.18 -13.69 -4.90
CA SER A 99 3.40 -14.86 -5.73
C SER A 99 2.25 -15.86 -5.58
N PRO A 100 2.17 -16.90 -6.42
CA PRO A 100 1.22 -17.99 -6.24
C PRO A 100 1.36 -18.77 -4.92
N PHE A 101 2.47 -18.62 -4.20
CA PHE A 101 2.81 -19.42 -3.01
C PHE A 101 2.80 -18.62 -1.71
N ALA A 102 3.16 -17.35 -1.76
CA ALA A 102 3.32 -16.50 -0.59
C ALA A 102 3.19 -15.00 -0.92
N ILE A 103 2.88 -14.23 0.11
CA ILE A 103 3.03 -12.77 0.15
C ILE A 103 4.33 -12.49 0.90
N ARG A 104 5.26 -11.79 0.25
CA ARG A 104 6.43 -11.20 0.93
C ARG A 104 6.22 -9.70 0.99
N TYR A 105 6.52 -9.06 2.12
CA TYR A 105 6.34 -7.62 2.27
C TYR A 105 7.38 -6.96 3.18
N ILE A 106 7.56 -5.67 2.93
CA ILE A 106 8.26 -4.71 3.76
C ILE A 106 7.23 -3.65 4.14
N MET A 107 7.18 -3.28 5.42
CA MET A 107 6.35 -2.18 5.89
C MET A 107 7.16 -1.32 6.85
N VAL A 108 7.31 -0.04 6.55
CA VAL A 108 8.07 0.94 7.31
C VAL A 108 7.19 2.13 7.64
N GLY A 109 7.26 2.58 8.89
CA GLY A 109 6.54 3.75 9.38
C GLY A 109 5.22 3.41 10.05
N ASN A 110 4.25 4.32 9.90
CA ASN A 110 2.99 4.38 10.62
C ASN A 110 1.79 3.85 9.81
N MET A 111 2.04 3.14 8.71
CA MET A 111 1.00 2.47 7.93
C MET A 111 0.34 1.34 8.72
N LYS A 112 -0.88 1.00 8.31
CA LYS A 112 -1.62 -0.13 8.87
C LYS A 112 -1.96 -1.11 7.77
N GLY A 113 -1.78 -2.39 8.07
CA GLY A 113 -2.19 -3.46 7.18
C GLY A 113 -2.85 -4.60 7.93
N TRP A 114 -3.74 -5.29 7.22
CA TRP A 114 -4.50 -6.42 7.70
C TRP A 114 -4.46 -7.53 6.66
N LEU A 115 -4.27 -8.76 7.11
CA LEU A 115 -4.45 -9.97 6.33
C LEU A 115 -5.81 -10.56 6.69
N LEU A 116 -6.69 -10.66 5.69
CA LEU A 116 -8.01 -11.24 5.83
C LEU A 116 -7.92 -12.74 5.63
N LYS A 117 -8.45 -13.50 6.59
CA LYS A 117 -8.41 -14.95 6.60
C LYS A 117 -9.80 -15.56 6.69
N GLU A 118 -9.88 -16.82 6.28
CA GLU A 118 -11.06 -17.67 6.41
C GLU A 118 -11.57 -17.70 7.85
N SER A 119 -12.85 -18.07 8.01
CA SER A 119 -13.54 -18.13 9.29
C SER A 119 -13.52 -16.80 10.06
N CYS A 120 -13.59 -15.70 9.33
CA CYS A 120 -13.71 -14.38 9.92
C CYS A 120 -12.52 -14.03 10.83
N LYS A 121 -11.29 -14.35 10.40
CA LYS A 121 -10.07 -13.98 11.12
C LYS A 121 -9.36 -12.83 10.42
N VAL A 122 -8.75 -11.94 11.21
CA VAL A 122 -7.92 -10.84 10.72
C VAL A 122 -6.61 -10.84 11.49
N ASP A 123 -5.50 -10.90 10.76
CA ASP A 123 -4.16 -10.72 11.33
C ASP A 123 -3.62 -9.34 10.97
N LEU A 124 -2.87 -8.71 11.87
CA LEU A 124 -2.19 -7.45 11.58
C LEU A 124 -0.89 -7.71 10.81
N LEU A 125 -0.62 -6.85 9.82
CA LEU A 125 0.71 -6.75 9.23
C LEU A 125 1.60 -5.90 10.15
N PHE A 126 2.83 -6.36 10.37
CA PHE A 126 3.75 -5.70 11.28
C PHE A 126 4.62 -4.70 10.54
N SER A 127 4.60 -3.44 10.98
CA SER A 127 5.51 -2.40 10.51
C SER A 127 6.81 -2.36 11.31
N GLN A 128 7.89 -1.98 10.64
CA GLN A 128 9.14 -1.55 11.26
C GLN A 128 9.09 -0.04 11.49
N PRO A 129 9.45 0.47 12.67
CA PRO A 129 9.48 1.92 12.90
C PRO A 129 10.58 2.58 12.05
N GLY A 130 10.29 3.77 11.52
CA GLY A 130 11.25 4.58 10.78
C GLY A 130 10.62 5.32 9.60
N VAL A 131 11.49 5.97 8.83
CA VAL A 131 11.15 6.68 7.59
C VAL A 131 12.12 6.20 6.52
N VAL A 132 11.60 5.71 5.40
CA VAL A 132 12.41 5.34 4.24
C VAL A 132 13.06 6.60 3.68
N GLY A 133 14.38 6.57 3.51
CA GLY A 133 15.17 7.75 3.11
C GLY A 133 15.61 8.67 4.26
N GLY A 134 15.11 8.49 5.50
CA GLY A 134 15.52 9.34 6.63
C GLY A 134 16.92 8.99 7.17
N ARG A 135 17.12 7.72 7.55
CA ARG A 135 18.43 7.13 7.86
C ARG A 135 18.51 5.80 7.16
N LYS A 136 19.72 5.38 6.78
CA LYS A 136 19.95 4.06 6.21
C LYS A 136 19.42 2.99 7.16
N MET A 137 18.58 2.10 6.66
CA MET A 137 17.97 1.02 7.43
C MET A 137 18.01 -0.31 6.67
N THR A 138 18.11 -1.39 7.43
CA THR A 138 17.88 -2.74 6.91
C THR A 138 16.38 -3.02 6.98
N PRO A 139 15.70 -3.31 5.85
CA PRO A 139 14.28 -3.62 5.87
C PRO A 139 14.02 -5.00 6.47
N THR A 140 13.00 -5.09 7.33
CA THR A 140 12.48 -6.38 7.78
C THR A 140 11.54 -6.93 6.71
N ILE A 141 11.98 -7.98 6.02
CA ILE A 141 11.13 -8.70 5.06
C ILE A 141 10.35 -9.77 5.80
N ARG A 142 9.05 -9.73 5.65
CA ARG A 142 8.11 -10.69 6.25
C ARG A 142 7.49 -11.51 5.16
N GLU A 143 7.30 -12.79 5.43
CA GLU A 143 6.66 -13.73 4.52
C GLU A 143 5.43 -14.34 5.17
N THR A 144 4.37 -14.51 4.39
CA THR A 144 3.16 -15.20 4.82
C THR A 144 2.68 -16.11 3.71
N GLY A 145 2.61 -17.41 4.01
CA GLY A 145 2.01 -18.40 3.13
C GLY A 145 0.52 -18.12 2.91
N LEU A 146 -0.03 -18.62 1.81
CA LEU A 146 -1.40 -18.27 1.40
C LEU A 146 -2.50 -19.12 2.05
N ALA A 147 -2.17 -20.12 2.87
CA ALA A 147 -3.18 -20.99 3.48
C ALA A 147 -4.21 -20.18 4.30
N GLY A 148 -5.48 -20.31 3.94
CA GLY A 148 -6.58 -19.58 4.56
C GLY A 148 -6.59 -18.06 4.32
N VAL A 149 -5.72 -17.52 3.46
CA VAL A 149 -5.70 -16.09 3.11
C VAL A 149 -6.75 -15.80 2.03
N GLU A 150 -7.64 -14.86 2.32
CA GLU A 150 -8.69 -14.38 1.41
C GLU A 150 -8.36 -13.00 0.82
N GLY A 151 -7.60 -12.18 1.54
CA GLY A 151 -7.23 -10.86 1.06
C GLY A 151 -6.29 -10.10 1.99
N LEU A 152 -6.00 -8.87 1.61
CA LEU A 152 -5.11 -7.95 2.30
C LEU A 152 -5.66 -6.53 2.14
N ILE A 153 -5.63 -5.74 3.21
CA ILE A 153 -5.97 -4.31 3.19
C ILE A 153 -4.79 -3.56 3.78
N VAL A 154 -4.33 -2.50 3.11
CA VAL A 154 -3.30 -1.59 3.63
C VAL A 154 -3.80 -0.15 3.49
N CYS A 155 -3.56 0.65 4.53
CA CYS A 155 -3.93 2.05 4.59
C CYS A 155 -2.74 2.90 5.08
N SER A 156 -2.61 4.12 4.54
CA SER A 156 -1.78 5.17 5.16
C SER A 156 -2.37 5.65 6.48
N ASP A 157 -1.64 6.49 7.20
CA ASP A 157 -2.07 7.09 8.46
C ASP A 157 -3.19 8.13 8.29
N GLY A 158 -3.38 8.63 7.06
CA GLY A 158 -4.54 9.38 6.62
C GLY A 158 -5.88 8.66 6.75
N ILE A 159 -5.89 7.35 7.05
CA ILE A 159 -7.09 6.61 7.45
C ILE A 159 -7.19 6.52 8.97
N ARG A 160 -8.33 6.98 9.52
CA ARG A 160 -8.62 7.00 10.96
C ARG A 160 -8.32 5.67 11.62
N ARG A 161 -7.67 5.73 12.77
CA ARG A 161 -7.25 4.54 13.53
C ARG A 161 -8.39 3.61 13.95
N GLY A 162 -9.62 4.12 14.03
CA GLY A 162 -10.82 3.35 14.35
C GLY A 162 -11.31 2.46 13.21
N PHE A 163 -10.77 2.61 11.99
CA PHE A 163 -11.00 1.61 10.95
C PHE A 163 -10.31 0.30 11.35
N VAL A 164 -11.12 -0.75 11.48
CA VAL A 164 -10.68 -2.13 11.63
C VAL A 164 -11.58 -2.95 10.71
N PRO A 165 -11.03 -3.74 9.77
CA PRO A 165 -11.86 -4.55 8.90
C PRO A 165 -12.59 -5.60 9.75
N THR A 166 -13.92 -5.60 9.66
CA THR A 166 -14.72 -6.73 10.14
C THR A 166 -14.59 -7.83 9.11
N SER A 167 -14.11 -8.96 9.60
CA SER A 167 -13.68 -10.14 8.87
C SER A 167 -14.84 -10.87 8.21
N CYS A 168 -15.47 -10.31 7.18
CA CYS A 168 -16.47 -11.03 6.41
C CYS A 168 -16.04 -11.08 4.94
N SER A 169 -16.09 -12.27 4.33
CA SER A 169 -16.06 -12.42 2.88
C SER A 169 -17.15 -11.57 2.22
N ALA A 170 -18.27 -11.33 2.93
CA ALA A 170 -19.32 -10.38 2.55
C ALA A 170 -18.78 -8.95 2.30
N THR A 171 -17.78 -8.48 3.05
CA THR A 171 -17.16 -7.16 2.89
C THR A 171 -16.40 -7.07 1.56
N LEU A 172 -15.73 -8.15 1.15
CA LEU A 172 -15.09 -8.26 -0.17
C LEU A 172 -16.11 -8.54 -1.30
N ASN A 173 -17.23 -9.19 -1.01
CA ASN A 173 -18.28 -9.50 -1.99
C ASN A 173 -19.10 -8.29 -2.42
N GLN A 174 -19.04 -7.16 -1.70
CA GLN A 174 -19.67 -5.91 -2.14
C GLN A 174 -18.96 -5.24 -3.31
N GLY A 175 -17.82 -5.79 -3.77
CA GLY A 175 -16.96 -5.19 -4.77
C GLY A 175 -15.83 -4.44 -4.09
N GLU A 176 -14.61 -4.83 -4.40
CA GLU A 176 -13.41 -4.40 -3.71
C GLU A 176 -13.07 -2.93 -4.03
N GLU A 177 -13.44 -2.45 -5.22
CA GLU A 177 -13.44 -1.03 -5.56
C GLU A 177 -14.35 -0.23 -4.61
N ARG A 178 -15.60 -0.69 -4.41
CA ARG A 178 -16.55 -0.03 -3.51
C ARG A 178 -16.05 -0.05 -2.07
N LEU A 179 -15.41 -1.13 -1.64
CA LEU A 179 -14.81 -1.21 -0.32
C LEU A 179 -13.67 -0.20 -0.15
N ALA A 180 -12.76 -0.09 -1.12
CA ALA A 180 -11.66 0.86 -1.05
C ALA A 180 -12.18 2.30 -0.96
N LEU A 181 -13.12 2.67 -1.82
CA LEU A 181 -13.78 3.98 -1.81
C LEU A 181 -14.52 4.24 -0.50
N TYR A 182 -15.28 3.25 0.00
CA TYR A 182 -15.98 3.36 1.27
C TYR A 182 -15.03 3.63 2.44
N ILE A 183 -13.89 2.94 2.49
CA ILE A 183 -12.88 3.16 3.53
C ILE A 183 -12.33 4.58 3.43
N LEU A 184 -11.97 5.01 2.22
CA LEU A 184 -11.41 6.34 1.97
C LEU A 184 -12.39 7.47 2.32
N GLU A 185 -13.67 7.32 1.97
CA GLU A 185 -14.70 8.33 2.22
C GLU A 185 -15.11 8.38 3.69
N LYS A 186 -15.34 7.22 4.33
CA LYS A 186 -15.85 7.17 5.70
C LYS A 186 -14.78 7.36 6.76
N TYR A 187 -13.57 6.84 6.52
CA TYR A 187 -12.50 6.84 7.49
C TYR A 187 -11.32 7.72 7.11
N GLY A 188 -11.28 8.29 5.91
CA GLY A 188 -10.24 9.26 5.54
C GLY A 188 -10.28 10.52 6.40
N ILE A 189 -9.11 10.98 6.82
CA ILE A 189 -8.91 12.23 7.56
C ILE A 189 -8.87 13.36 6.54
N PRO A 190 -9.77 14.36 6.59
CA PRO A 190 -9.78 15.45 5.60
C PRO A 190 -8.51 16.29 5.61
N GLU A 191 -7.87 16.41 6.78
CA GLU A 191 -6.66 17.21 7.01
C GLU A 191 -5.38 16.52 6.55
N ASP A 192 -5.49 15.34 5.93
CA ASP A 192 -4.35 14.53 5.49
C ASP A 192 -4.57 13.95 4.08
N ASP A 193 -3.45 13.61 3.45
CA ASP A 193 -3.45 12.71 2.29
C ASP A 193 -3.92 11.33 2.77
N ALA A 194 -4.60 10.57 1.92
CA ALA A 194 -5.13 9.28 2.34
C ALA A 194 -5.12 8.26 1.21
N SER A 195 -4.66 7.04 1.51
CA SER A 195 -4.55 5.94 0.56
C SER A 195 -5.03 4.62 1.14
N VAL A 196 -5.64 3.81 0.28
CA VAL A 196 -6.15 2.48 0.57
C VAL A 196 -5.74 1.54 -0.56
N LEU A 197 -5.22 0.38 -0.21
CA LEU A 197 -4.94 -0.74 -1.11
C LEU A 197 -5.67 -1.98 -0.59
N ILE A 198 -6.36 -2.68 -1.49
CA ILE A 198 -7.06 -3.93 -1.24
C ILE A 198 -6.57 -4.96 -2.25
N GLY A 199 -6.03 -6.07 -1.76
CA GLY A 199 -5.76 -7.27 -2.55
C GLY A 199 -6.75 -8.35 -2.15
N ARG A 200 -7.37 -9.01 -3.12
CA ARG A 200 -8.20 -10.20 -2.89
C ARG A 200 -7.58 -11.37 -3.62
N ARG A 201 -7.53 -12.51 -2.94
CA ARG A 201 -7.15 -13.76 -3.57
C ARG A 201 -8.33 -14.33 -4.34
N ARG A 202 -8.12 -14.65 -5.61
CA ARG A 202 -9.05 -15.41 -6.45
C ARG A 202 -8.74 -16.90 -6.25
N LYS A 203 -9.76 -17.68 -5.86
CA LYS A 203 -9.67 -19.14 -5.76
C LYS A 203 -9.85 -19.76 -7.14
#